data_AF-A0A3D4HS61-F1
#
_entry.id   AF-A0A3D4HS61-F1
#
_cell.length_a   1.000
_cell.length_b   1.000
_cell.length_c   1.000
_cell.angle_alpha   90.00
_cell.angle_beta   90.00
_cell.angle_gamma   90.00
#
_symmetry.space_group_name_H-M   'P 1'
#
loop_
_entity.id
_entity.type
_entity.pdbx_description
1 polymer ?
#
loop_
_entity_poly.entity_id
_entity_poly.type
_entity_poly.pdbx_seq_one_letter_code
_entity_poly.pdbx_strand_id
1 'polypeptide(L)'
;TLWENYGITSYIRGSAQQLIWQSYYLLEETLTYEKPDVVVYNVLAMKYNEPQKEAYNRLTLDGMKLSKSKIGAIKASMMEGEDFITYLFPLLRYHSRWSELTAEDFKYLLKKDTLSHNGYLMRIDTKPVNVIPKGKKLPNYQFGSNSYDYLDKITKLCKENGIKLILIKSPSIYPYWYEEWDEQIVTYAKENDLTYINFLDVADEIGIDYNMDTFDGGLHLNLSGAEKFSRYFGKILSETYGVPDQRTNPKVKKIWDEKVKFYYDMKADQEREMAEFGYLKSYGAQAQQLEEE
;
A
#
# COMPACT_ATOMS: atom_id res chain seq x y z
N THR A 1 17.56 -0.68 -1.71
CA THR A 1 16.19 -1.15 -2.04
C THR A 1 16.11 -2.67 -2.20
N LEU A 2 14.92 -3.27 -2.39
CA LEU A 2 14.77 -4.70 -2.74
C LEU A 2 15.55 -5.10 -3.99
N TRP A 3 15.47 -4.26 -5.03
CA TRP A 3 16.17 -4.46 -6.29
C TRP A 3 17.69 -4.43 -6.13
N GLU A 4 18.25 -3.41 -5.49
CA GLU A 4 19.71 -3.26 -5.42
C GLU A 4 20.38 -4.32 -4.54
N ASN A 5 19.68 -4.80 -3.50
CA ASN A 5 20.25 -5.80 -2.58
C ASN A 5 19.99 -7.24 -3.07
N TYR A 6 18.81 -7.52 -3.62
CA TYR A 6 18.37 -8.90 -3.93
C TYR A 6 17.97 -9.13 -5.38
N GLY A 7 17.93 -8.09 -6.22
CA GLY A 7 17.44 -8.17 -7.59
C GLY A 7 15.95 -8.47 -7.72
N ILE A 8 15.20 -8.31 -6.63
CA ILE A 8 13.76 -8.56 -6.58
C ILE A 8 13.01 -7.38 -7.20
N THR A 9 12.17 -7.68 -8.19
CA THR A 9 11.24 -6.71 -8.75
C THR A 9 9.93 -6.71 -7.96
N SER A 10 9.42 -5.53 -7.62
CA SER A 10 8.19 -5.40 -6.83
C SER A 10 7.33 -4.21 -7.26
N TYR A 11 6.04 -4.29 -6.94
CA TYR A 11 5.07 -3.23 -7.12
C TYR A 11 4.04 -3.25 -5.98
N ILE A 12 3.74 -2.08 -5.42
CA ILE A 12 2.71 -1.89 -4.39
C ILE A 12 1.38 -1.54 -5.08
N ARG A 13 0.43 -2.48 -5.05
CA ARG A 13 -0.96 -2.26 -5.49
C ARG A 13 -1.83 -1.82 -4.30
N GLY A 14 -1.48 -0.69 -3.71
CA GLY A 14 -2.14 -0.11 -2.54
C GLY A 14 -2.62 1.31 -2.80
N SER A 15 -3.70 1.70 -2.12
CA SER A 15 -4.23 3.06 -2.04
C SER A 15 -4.54 3.42 -0.59
N ALA A 16 -4.82 4.70 -0.33
CA ALA A 16 -5.24 5.15 1.00
C ALA A 16 -6.52 4.42 1.42
N GLN A 17 -6.48 3.78 2.60
CA GLN A 17 -7.59 3.02 3.18
C GLN A 17 -8.17 1.94 2.24
N GLN A 18 -7.31 1.27 1.45
CA GLN A 18 -7.74 0.16 0.60
C GLN A 18 -8.40 -0.96 1.40
N LEU A 19 -9.59 -1.36 0.98
CA LEU A 19 -10.39 -2.39 1.65
C LEU A 19 -10.04 -3.79 1.11
N ILE A 20 -10.30 -4.84 1.89
CA ILE A 20 -9.85 -6.19 1.50
C ILE A 20 -10.53 -6.69 0.22
N TRP A 21 -11.81 -6.39 0.00
CA TRP A 21 -12.49 -6.74 -1.25
C TRP A 21 -11.93 -5.98 -2.45
N GLN A 22 -11.49 -4.74 -2.26
CA GLN A 22 -10.79 -4.00 -3.31
C GLN A 22 -9.45 -4.68 -3.64
N SER A 23 -8.72 -5.11 -2.61
CA SER A 23 -7.46 -5.86 -2.77
C SER A 23 -7.67 -7.17 -3.53
N TYR A 24 -8.77 -7.90 -3.25
CA TYR A 24 -9.15 -9.10 -4.00
C TYR A 24 -9.34 -8.80 -5.50
N TYR A 25 -10.18 -7.83 -5.85
CA TYR A 25 -10.46 -7.54 -7.26
C TYR A 25 -9.28 -6.90 -7.99
N LEU A 26 -8.44 -6.13 -7.30
CA LEU A 26 -7.18 -5.65 -7.85
C LEU A 26 -6.24 -6.80 -8.15
N LEU A 27 -6.14 -7.79 -7.26
CA LEU A 27 -5.35 -9.00 -7.50
C LEU A 27 -5.93 -9.80 -8.66
N GLU A 28 -7.24 -10.07 -8.65
CA GLU A 28 -7.95 -10.77 -9.72
C GLU A 28 -7.71 -10.12 -11.09
N GLU A 29 -7.81 -8.79 -11.17
CA GLU A 29 -7.48 -8.05 -12.39
C GLU A 29 -5.99 -8.18 -12.75
N THR A 30 -5.09 -8.06 -11.77
CA THR A 30 -3.63 -8.13 -11.96
C THR A 30 -3.21 -9.46 -12.59
N LEU A 31 -3.82 -10.57 -12.13
CA LEU A 31 -3.51 -11.91 -12.63
C LEU A 31 -3.92 -12.14 -14.09
N THR A 32 -4.66 -11.21 -14.71
CA THR A 32 -4.98 -11.29 -16.15
C THR A 32 -3.83 -10.84 -17.05
N TYR A 33 -2.82 -10.14 -16.52
CA TYR A 33 -1.68 -9.64 -17.30
C TYR A 33 -0.31 -9.88 -16.64
N GLU A 34 -0.23 -10.06 -15.32
CA GLU A 34 1.01 -10.42 -14.62
C GLU A 34 0.82 -11.68 -13.78
N LYS A 35 1.89 -12.47 -13.59
CA LYS A 35 1.90 -13.58 -12.65
C LYS A 35 3.07 -13.44 -11.67
N PRO A 36 2.85 -12.90 -10.45
CA PRO A 36 3.91 -12.76 -9.46
C PRO A 36 4.25 -14.11 -8.82
N ASP A 37 5.50 -14.29 -8.40
CA ASP A 37 5.92 -15.45 -7.60
C ASP A 37 5.30 -15.42 -6.19
N VAL A 38 5.22 -14.21 -5.62
CA VAL A 38 4.76 -13.93 -4.26
C VAL A 38 3.78 -12.76 -4.26
N VAL A 39 2.66 -12.91 -3.54
CA VAL A 39 1.74 -11.84 -3.17
C VAL A 39 1.86 -11.60 -1.67
N VAL A 40 2.01 -10.34 -1.29
CA VAL A 40 2.13 -9.93 0.12
C VAL A 40 0.91 -9.08 0.47
N TYR A 41 0.18 -9.48 1.52
CA TYR A 41 -1.03 -8.81 1.94
C TYR A 41 -0.89 -8.29 3.38
N ASN A 42 -1.06 -6.97 3.56
CA ASN A 42 -1.07 -6.36 4.89
C ASN A 42 -2.43 -6.53 5.56
N VAL A 43 -2.50 -7.28 6.66
CA VAL A 43 -3.74 -7.69 7.33
C VAL A 43 -4.43 -6.56 8.08
N LEU A 44 -3.82 -5.37 8.19
CA LEU A 44 -4.43 -4.22 8.86
C LEU A 44 -5.83 -3.87 8.33
N ALA A 45 -6.09 -4.08 7.03
CA ALA A 45 -7.38 -3.81 6.42
C ALA A 45 -8.51 -4.75 6.90
N MET A 46 -8.19 -5.86 7.58
CA MET A 46 -9.18 -6.78 8.19
C MET A 46 -10.07 -6.10 9.22
N LYS A 47 -9.63 -4.98 9.81
CA LYS A 47 -10.43 -4.18 10.76
C LYS A 47 -11.72 -3.61 10.14
N TYR A 48 -11.83 -3.55 8.81
CA TYR A 48 -13.00 -3.04 8.11
C TYR A 48 -13.87 -4.20 7.63
N ASN A 49 -15.17 -4.12 7.93
CA ASN A 49 -16.15 -5.12 7.46
C ASN A 49 -17.14 -4.56 6.42
N GLU A 50 -17.16 -3.24 6.22
CA GLU A 50 -18.07 -2.53 5.33
C GLU A 50 -17.37 -1.33 4.67
N PRO A 51 -17.84 -0.86 3.50
CA PRO A 51 -17.31 0.35 2.90
C PRO A 51 -17.41 1.56 3.81
N GLN A 52 -16.42 2.45 3.74
CA GLN A 52 -16.24 3.50 4.73
C GLN A 52 -16.51 4.90 4.18
N LYS A 53 -15.89 5.23 3.05
CA LYS A 53 -16.07 6.53 2.37
C LYS A 53 -15.88 6.36 0.87
N GLU A 54 -16.73 7.02 0.10
CA GLU A 54 -16.65 7.07 -1.36
C GLU A 54 -15.26 7.50 -1.85
N ALA A 55 -14.69 8.56 -1.26
CA ALA A 55 -13.41 9.11 -1.70
C ALA A 55 -12.29 8.05 -1.71
N TYR A 56 -12.24 7.17 -0.71
CA TYR A 56 -11.27 6.07 -0.65
C TYR A 56 -11.58 4.95 -1.64
N ASN A 57 -12.86 4.65 -1.87
CA ASN A 57 -13.26 3.73 -2.93
C ASN A 57 -12.76 4.21 -4.29
N ARG A 58 -12.94 5.50 -4.60
CA ARG A 58 -12.54 6.11 -5.88
C ARG A 58 -11.04 6.05 -6.11
N LEU A 59 -10.23 6.34 -5.09
CA LEU A 59 -8.76 6.26 -5.17
C LEU A 59 -8.27 4.88 -5.61
N THR A 60 -9.00 3.82 -5.23
CA THR A 60 -8.70 2.45 -5.68
C THR A 60 -9.29 2.13 -7.05
N LEU A 61 -10.57 2.44 -7.25
CA LEU A 61 -11.38 1.88 -8.33
C LEU A 61 -11.31 2.68 -9.64
N ASP A 62 -11.10 3.99 -9.58
CA ASP A 62 -11.12 4.83 -10.79
C ASP A 62 -9.96 4.47 -11.74
N GLY A 63 -8.81 4.05 -11.18
CA GLY A 63 -7.64 3.61 -11.93
C GLY A 63 -7.73 2.18 -12.51
N MET A 64 -8.73 1.38 -12.13
CA MET A 64 -8.92 0.04 -12.69
C MET A 64 -9.37 0.12 -14.16
N LYS A 65 -8.93 -0.84 -14.98
CA LYS A 65 -9.42 -0.98 -16.36
C LYS A 65 -10.85 -1.50 -16.32
N LEU A 66 -11.68 -1.10 -17.29
CA LEU A 66 -13.03 -1.62 -17.39
C LEU A 66 -12.99 -3.14 -17.62
N SER A 67 -13.43 -3.88 -16.61
CA SER A 67 -13.32 -5.35 -16.55
C SER A 67 -14.42 -5.93 -15.64
N LYS A 68 -14.59 -7.25 -15.66
CA LYS A 68 -15.48 -7.94 -14.70
C LYS A 68 -15.02 -7.69 -13.26
N SER A 69 -13.71 -7.69 -13.03
CA SER A 69 -13.10 -7.39 -11.72
C SER A 69 -13.43 -5.97 -11.27
N LYS A 70 -13.34 -4.95 -12.15
CA LYS A 70 -13.75 -3.58 -11.83
C LYS A 70 -15.22 -3.50 -11.46
N ILE A 71 -16.10 -4.15 -12.22
CA ILE A 71 -17.54 -4.19 -11.92
C ILE A 71 -17.81 -4.84 -10.55
N GLY A 72 -17.15 -5.96 -10.26
CA GLY A 72 -17.24 -6.63 -8.95
C GLY A 72 -16.73 -5.75 -7.82
N ALA A 73 -15.61 -5.07 -8.02
CA ALA A 73 -15.01 -4.16 -7.05
C ALA A 73 -15.91 -2.98 -6.71
N ILE A 74 -16.55 -2.37 -7.72
CA ILE A 74 -17.52 -1.29 -7.51
C ILE A 74 -18.71 -1.82 -6.72
N LYS A 75 -19.32 -2.95 -7.14
CA LYS A 75 -20.47 -3.52 -6.43
C LYS A 75 -20.18 -3.87 -4.97
N ALA A 76 -18.95 -4.30 -4.67
CA ALA A 76 -18.53 -4.62 -3.32
C ALA A 76 -18.18 -3.39 -2.46
N SER A 77 -17.84 -2.25 -3.09
CA SER A 77 -17.37 -1.05 -2.40
C SER A 77 -18.39 0.08 -2.34
N MET A 78 -19.30 0.14 -3.29
CA MET A 78 -20.21 1.27 -3.46
C MET A 78 -21.16 1.38 -2.26
N MET A 79 -21.24 2.57 -1.68
CA MET A 79 -22.14 2.88 -0.56
C MET A 79 -23.52 3.33 -1.06
N GLU A 80 -24.50 3.36 -0.15
CA GLU A 80 -25.80 3.96 -0.42
C GLU A 80 -25.64 5.45 -0.79
N GLY A 81 -26.34 5.89 -1.84
CA GLY A 81 -26.25 7.26 -2.36
C GLY A 81 -25.14 7.51 -3.38
N GLU A 82 -24.30 6.51 -3.67
CA GLU A 82 -23.31 6.58 -4.74
C GLU A 82 -23.85 6.03 -6.07
N ASP A 83 -23.45 6.65 -7.18
CA ASP A 83 -23.90 6.25 -8.51
C ASP A 83 -22.90 5.31 -9.21
N PHE A 84 -23.32 4.08 -9.48
CA PHE A 84 -22.51 3.07 -10.18
C PHE A 84 -21.92 3.57 -11.51
N ILE A 85 -22.71 4.33 -12.29
CA ILE A 85 -22.29 4.81 -13.61
C ILE A 85 -21.10 5.77 -13.52
N THR A 86 -21.00 6.54 -12.44
CA THR A 86 -19.90 7.50 -12.24
C THR A 86 -18.58 6.79 -11.92
N TYR A 87 -18.59 5.54 -11.45
CA TYR A 87 -17.37 4.73 -11.28
C TYR A 87 -16.86 4.16 -12.61
N LEU A 88 -17.76 3.95 -13.58
CA LEU A 88 -17.38 3.51 -14.92
C LEU A 88 -16.86 4.67 -15.76
N PHE A 89 -17.50 5.84 -15.60
CA PHE A 89 -17.17 7.06 -16.32
C PHE A 89 -16.99 8.19 -15.30
N PRO A 90 -15.79 8.37 -14.72
CA PRO A 90 -15.53 9.41 -13.71
C PRO A 90 -15.86 10.84 -14.15
N LEU A 91 -15.83 11.11 -15.46
CA LEU A 91 -16.29 12.38 -16.04
C LEU A 91 -17.76 12.68 -15.67
N LEU A 92 -18.58 11.62 -15.61
CA LEU A 92 -19.80 11.39 -14.81
C LEU A 92 -20.05 12.34 -13.64
N ARG A 93 -19.06 12.36 -12.76
CA ARG A 93 -19.20 12.81 -11.37
C ARG A 93 -19.25 14.33 -11.25
N TYR A 94 -18.53 15.02 -12.13
CA TYR A 94 -18.29 16.46 -12.03
C TYR A 94 -18.85 17.22 -13.23
N HIS A 95 -19.92 16.72 -13.85
CA HIS A 95 -20.53 17.38 -15.02
C HIS A 95 -21.02 18.80 -14.79
N SER A 96 -21.19 19.23 -13.54
CA SER A 96 -21.48 20.63 -13.18
C SER A 96 -20.24 21.52 -13.09
N ARG A 97 -19.01 20.97 -13.09
CA ARG A 97 -17.74 21.69 -12.83
C ARG A 97 -16.87 21.90 -14.06
N TRP A 98 -17.38 21.60 -15.26
CA TRP A 98 -16.67 21.90 -16.51
C TRP A 98 -16.32 23.41 -16.63
N SER A 99 -17.14 24.27 -16.03
CA SER A 99 -16.92 25.72 -15.96
C SER A 99 -15.85 26.15 -14.94
N GLU A 100 -15.34 25.23 -14.12
CA GLU A 100 -14.30 25.49 -13.10
C GLU A 100 -12.91 25.02 -13.54
N LEU A 101 -12.78 24.42 -14.74
CA LEU A 101 -11.50 23.93 -15.26
C LEU A 101 -10.55 25.10 -15.54
N THR A 102 -9.32 24.99 -15.03
CA THR A 102 -8.23 25.95 -15.22
C THR A 102 -7.25 25.44 -16.27
N ALA A 103 -6.35 26.31 -16.76
CA ALA A 103 -5.28 25.91 -17.68
C ALA A 103 -4.34 24.85 -17.07
N GLU A 104 -4.26 24.76 -15.74
CA GLU A 104 -3.48 23.74 -15.04
C GLU A 104 -4.09 22.35 -15.19
N ASP A 105 -5.42 22.24 -15.17
CA ASP A 105 -6.14 20.97 -15.36
C ASP A 105 -5.86 20.34 -16.74
N PHE A 106 -5.70 21.17 -17.78
CA PHE A 106 -5.31 20.71 -19.12
C PHE A 106 -3.84 20.27 -19.21
N LYS A 107 -2.96 20.85 -18.40
CA LYS A 107 -1.55 20.44 -18.31
C LYS A 107 -1.42 19.03 -17.70
N TYR A 108 -2.19 18.73 -16.64
CA TYR A 108 -2.23 17.40 -16.02
C TYR A 108 -2.89 16.32 -16.89
N LEU A 109 -3.73 16.70 -17.87
CA LEU A 109 -4.26 15.77 -18.88
C LEU A 109 -3.19 15.33 -19.89
N LEU A 110 -2.22 16.20 -20.21
CA LEU A 110 -1.19 15.96 -21.22
C LEU A 110 0.07 15.29 -20.65
N LYS A 111 0.40 15.55 -19.38
CA LYS A 111 1.56 14.95 -18.72
C LYS A 111 1.30 14.82 -17.22
N LYS A 112 1.25 13.58 -16.73
CA LYS A 112 1.31 13.30 -15.29
C LYS A 112 2.74 12.98 -14.91
N ASP A 113 3.29 13.75 -13.98
CA ASP A 113 4.60 13.41 -13.42
C ASP A 113 4.47 12.12 -12.60
N THR A 114 5.51 11.29 -12.68
CA THR A 114 5.57 10.08 -11.86
C THR A 114 5.94 10.51 -10.45
N LEU A 115 5.03 10.34 -9.49
CA LEU A 115 5.21 10.77 -8.10
C LEU A 115 5.55 9.60 -7.15
N SER A 116 5.63 8.36 -7.65
CA SER A 116 5.86 7.18 -6.82
C SER A 116 6.83 6.18 -7.46
N HIS A 117 7.48 5.39 -6.61
CA HIS A 117 8.36 4.29 -7.01
C HIS A 117 7.58 2.97 -6.98
N ASN A 118 6.94 2.62 -8.10
CA ASN A 118 6.11 1.41 -8.21
C ASN A 118 5.03 1.33 -7.11
N GLY A 119 4.37 2.45 -6.83
CA GLY A 119 3.35 2.56 -5.77
C GLY A 119 3.87 2.95 -4.39
N TYR A 120 5.19 2.97 -4.17
CA TYR A 120 5.78 3.55 -2.95
C TYR A 120 5.90 5.07 -3.07
N LEU A 121 5.28 5.81 -2.14
CA LEU A 121 5.46 7.26 -2.02
C LEU A 121 6.65 7.55 -1.11
N MET A 122 7.74 8.07 -1.69
CA MET A 122 8.94 8.41 -0.92
C MET A 122 8.71 9.65 -0.06
N ARG A 123 9.10 9.55 1.21
CA ARG A 123 9.12 10.65 2.18
C ARG A 123 10.39 10.51 3.02
N ILE A 124 11.28 11.49 2.98
CA ILE A 124 12.50 11.49 3.82
C ILE A 124 12.30 12.19 5.17
N ASP A 125 11.26 12.99 5.29
CA ASP A 125 10.98 13.75 6.49
C ASP A 125 10.59 12.83 7.64
N THR A 126 10.69 13.37 8.85
CA THR A 126 10.55 12.61 10.08
C THR A 126 9.51 13.27 10.96
N LYS A 127 8.55 12.47 11.44
CA LYS A 127 7.66 12.82 12.53
C LYS A 127 7.74 11.72 13.58
N PRO A 128 8.44 11.98 14.71
CA PRO A 128 8.64 10.98 15.76
C PRO A 128 7.33 10.47 16.34
N VAL A 129 7.36 9.22 16.80
CA VAL A 129 6.31 8.68 17.66
C VAL A 129 6.45 9.28 19.07
N ASN A 130 5.64 10.28 19.38
CA ASN A 130 5.64 10.89 20.71
C ASN A 130 4.75 10.13 21.71
N VAL A 131 3.69 9.48 21.23
CA VAL A 131 2.73 8.74 22.04
C VAL A 131 2.34 7.47 21.30
N ILE A 132 2.60 6.31 21.89
CA ILE A 132 2.05 5.04 21.41
C ILE A 132 0.59 4.99 21.89
N PRO A 133 -0.40 5.04 20.99
CA PRO A 133 -1.79 5.06 21.40
C PRO A 133 -2.15 3.71 22.00
N LYS A 134 -2.70 3.72 23.22
CA LYS A 134 -3.28 2.52 23.81
C LYS A 134 -4.51 2.11 23.00
N GLY A 135 -4.62 0.83 22.67
CA GLY A 135 -5.83 0.26 22.08
C GLY A 135 -7.06 0.60 22.93
N LYS A 136 -8.09 1.15 22.30
CA LYS A 136 -9.39 1.34 22.96
C LYS A 136 -10.05 -0.02 23.11
N LYS A 137 -10.70 -0.31 24.24
CA LYS A 137 -11.48 -1.55 24.39
C LYS A 137 -12.54 -1.62 23.30
N LEU A 138 -12.58 -2.73 22.58
CA LEU A 138 -13.58 -2.96 21.55
C LEU A 138 -14.77 -3.74 22.12
N PRO A 139 -16.00 -3.50 21.64
CA PRO A 139 -17.15 -4.33 21.99
C PRO A 139 -17.03 -5.74 21.44
N ASN A 140 -16.29 -5.91 20.34
CA ASN A 140 -16.01 -7.19 19.70
C ASN A 140 -14.61 -7.13 19.07
N TYR A 141 -13.78 -8.12 19.37
CA TYR A 141 -12.45 -8.27 18.75
C TYR A 141 -12.46 -9.16 17.51
N GLN A 142 -13.58 -9.82 17.19
CA GLN A 142 -13.66 -10.67 16.00
C GLN A 142 -13.67 -9.82 14.73
N PHE A 143 -12.85 -10.21 13.75
CA PHE A 143 -12.98 -9.66 12.41
C PHE A 143 -14.34 -10.07 11.81
N GLY A 144 -14.90 -9.20 10.97
CA GLY A 144 -16.22 -9.44 10.42
C GLY A 144 -16.20 -10.46 9.27
N SER A 145 -17.33 -11.11 9.04
CA SER A 145 -17.45 -12.19 8.05
C SER A 145 -17.10 -11.76 6.64
N ASN A 146 -17.51 -10.55 6.22
CA ASN A 146 -17.19 -10.04 4.89
C ASN A 146 -15.67 -9.88 4.70
N SER A 147 -14.94 -9.48 5.75
CA SER A 147 -13.48 -9.42 5.67
C SER A 147 -12.86 -10.81 5.46
N TYR A 148 -13.30 -11.83 6.20
CA TYR A 148 -12.85 -13.21 6.02
C TYR A 148 -13.23 -13.78 4.66
N ASP A 149 -14.46 -13.53 4.18
CA ASP A 149 -14.91 -13.99 2.86
C ASP A 149 -13.97 -13.54 1.74
N TYR A 150 -13.44 -12.33 1.82
CA TYR A 150 -12.49 -11.83 0.83
C TYR A 150 -11.04 -12.25 1.10
N LEU A 151 -10.65 -12.49 2.35
CA LEU A 151 -9.36 -13.12 2.65
C LEU A 151 -9.32 -14.54 2.08
N ASP A 152 -10.40 -15.32 2.24
CA ASP A 152 -10.57 -16.64 1.66
C ASP A 152 -10.49 -16.63 0.14
N LYS A 153 -11.13 -15.65 -0.49
CA LYS A 153 -11.04 -15.46 -1.94
C LYS A 153 -9.61 -15.14 -2.39
N ILE A 154 -8.87 -14.29 -1.66
CA ILE A 154 -7.46 -13.99 -1.97
C ILE A 154 -6.60 -15.25 -1.81
N THR A 155 -6.75 -15.97 -0.69
CA THR A 155 -6.06 -17.23 -0.40
C THR A 155 -6.31 -18.26 -1.48
N LYS A 156 -7.57 -18.49 -1.84
CA LYS A 156 -7.97 -19.40 -2.90
C LYS A 156 -7.39 -19.00 -4.25
N LEU A 157 -7.51 -17.73 -4.62
CA LEU A 157 -7.02 -17.21 -5.90
C LEU A 157 -5.50 -17.41 -6.04
N CYS A 158 -4.73 -17.16 -4.97
CA CYS A 158 -3.29 -17.39 -4.97
C CYS A 158 -2.96 -18.89 -5.12
N LYS A 159 -3.64 -19.76 -4.36
CA LYS A 159 -3.46 -21.22 -4.43
C LYS A 159 -3.76 -21.77 -5.83
N GLU A 160 -4.88 -21.39 -6.42
CA GLU A 160 -5.29 -21.83 -7.76
C GLU A 160 -4.31 -21.40 -8.86
N ASN A 161 -3.59 -20.29 -8.66
CA ASN A 161 -2.60 -19.79 -9.61
C ASN A 161 -1.16 -20.23 -9.28
N GLY A 162 -0.95 -20.99 -8.21
CA GLY A 162 0.37 -21.42 -7.76
C GLY A 162 1.25 -20.26 -7.24
N ILE A 163 0.62 -19.21 -6.68
CA ILE A 163 1.27 -18.02 -6.14
C ILE A 163 1.42 -18.19 -4.63
N LYS A 164 2.59 -17.84 -4.08
CA LYS A 164 2.80 -17.84 -2.64
C LYS A 164 2.15 -16.60 -2.02
N LEU A 165 1.19 -16.79 -1.13
CA LEU A 165 0.59 -15.71 -0.35
C LEU A 165 1.29 -15.60 1.01
N ILE A 166 1.79 -14.41 1.31
CA ILE A 166 2.35 -14.06 2.62
C ILE A 166 1.44 -13.02 3.26
N LEU A 167 0.93 -13.31 4.44
CA LEU A 167 0.21 -12.35 5.27
C LEU A 167 1.23 -11.60 6.12
N ILE A 168 1.08 -10.28 6.22
CA ILE A 168 1.96 -9.47 7.07
C ILE A 168 1.12 -8.51 7.89
N LYS A 169 1.57 -8.18 9.09
CA LYS A 169 1.23 -6.89 9.70
C LYS A 169 2.45 -6.00 9.56
N SER A 170 2.34 -4.93 8.78
CA SER A 170 3.45 -3.96 8.62
C SER A 170 3.85 -3.36 9.99
N PRO A 171 5.12 -2.92 10.17
CA PRO A 171 5.64 -2.33 11.41
C PRO A 171 5.13 -0.90 11.60
N SER A 172 3.81 -0.80 11.78
CA SER A 172 3.03 0.41 11.87
C SER A 172 2.25 0.32 13.18
N ILE A 173 2.57 1.22 14.11
CA ILE A 173 2.06 1.22 15.49
C ILE A 173 0.70 1.91 15.63
N TYR A 174 0.28 2.62 14.59
CA TYR A 174 -1.03 3.24 14.48
C TYR A 174 -1.72 2.80 13.19
N PRO A 175 -3.01 2.40 13.21
CA PRO A 175 -3.83 2.15 14.39
C PRO A 175 -3.27 1.00 15.24
N TYR A 176 -3.65 0.97 16.52
CA TYR A 176 -3.25 -0.10 17.44
C TYR A 176 -3.69 -1.48 16.89
N TRP A 177 -2.77 -2.45 16.95
CA TRP A 177 -3.02 -3.84 16.55
C TRP A 177 -3.26 -4.67 17.82
N TYR A 178 -4.45 -5.24 17.94
CA TYR A 178 -4.86 -5.98 19.13
C TYR A 178 -4.29 -7.39 19.14
N GLU A 179 -3.97 -7.93 20.33
CA GLU A 179 -3.49 -9.31 20.48
C GLU A 179 -4.54 -10.29 19.96
N GLU A 180 -5.83 -10.05 20.24
CA GLU A 180 -6.93 -10.88 19.75
C GLU A 180 -7.06 -10.84 18.21
N TRP A 181 -6.67 -9.74 17.58
CA TRP A 181 -6.61 -9.63 16.12
C TRP A 181 -5.44 -10.42 15.55
N ASP A 182 -4.29 -10.33 16.21
CA ASP A 182 -3.09 -11.08 15.81
C ASP A 182 -3.32 -12.59 15.90
N GLU A 183 -3.86 -13.07 17.03
CA GLU A 183 -4.17 -14.49 17.26
C GLU A 183 -5.13 -15.06 16.21
N GLN A 184 -6.12 -14.26 15.78
CA GLN A 184 -7.03 -14.63 14.69
C GLN A 184 -6.29 -14.84 13.36
N ILE A 185 -5.35 -13.94 13.01
CA ILE A 185 -4.56 -14.09 11.78
C ILE A 185 -3.57 -15.25 11.88
N VAL A 186 -2.94 -15.46 13.04
CA VAL A 186 -2.08 -16.64 13.30
C VAL A 186 -2.87 -17.94 13.08
N THR A 187 -4.08 -18.02 13.63
CA THR A 187 -4.96 -19.18 13.47
C THR A 187 -5.35 -19.38 12.01
N TYR A 188 -5.81 -18.32 11.35
CA TYR A 188 -6.18 -18.36 9.94
C TYR A 188 -5.02 -18.84 9.05
N ALA A 189 -3.82 -18.30 9.27
CA ALA A 189 -2.63 -18.64 8.50
C ALA A 189 -2.25 -20.12 8.69
N LYS A 190 -2.29 -20.62 9.92
CA LYS A 190 -2.05 -22.03 10.23
C LYS A 190 -3.05 -22.96 9.55
N GLU A 191 -4.34 -22.66 9.63
CA GLU A 191 -5.40 -23.46 9.02
C GLU A 191 -5.30 -23.49 7.49
N ASN A 192 -4.76 -22.43 6.89
CA ASN A 192 -4.64 -22.29 5.44
C ASN A 192 -3.25 -22.60 4.88
N ASP A 193 -2.29 -23.06 5.71
CA ASP A 193 -0.89 -23.29 5.31
C ASP A 193 -0.26 -22.04 4.68
N LEU A 194 -0.46 -20.89 5.32
CA LEU A 194 0.10 -19.60 4.94
C LEU A 194 1.16 -19.15 5.94
N THR A 195 2.11 -18.36 5.46
CA THR A 195 3.02 -17.64 6.35
C THR A 195 2.37 -16.34 6.78
N TYR A 196 2.40 -16.10 8.09
CA TYR A 196 2.07 -14.81 8.68
C TYR A 196 3.30 -14.24 9.41
N ILE A 197 3.60 -12.97 9.18
CA ILE A 197 4.67 -12.25 9.87
C ILE A 197 4.09 -10.96 10.46
N ASN A 198 4.02 -10.89 11.78
CA ASN A 198 3.77 -9.62 12.46
C ASN A 198 5.10 -8.86 12.60
N PHE A 199 5.31 -7.84 11.77
CA PHE A 199 6.55 -7.07 11.80
C PHE A 199 6.64 -6.08 12.96
N LEU A 200 5.58 -5.92 13.75
CA LEU A 200 5.69 -5.21 15.03
C LEU A 200 6.59 -5.98 16.00
N ASP A 201 6.50 -7.31 16.02
CA ASP A 201 7.22 -8.16 16.98
C ASP A 201 8.72 -8.26 16.69
N VAL A 202 9.11 -7.98 15.45
CA VAL A 202 10.51 -8.01 14.97
C VAL A 202 11.02 -6.63 14.55
N ALA A 203 10.33 -5.55 14.95
CA ALA A 203 10.71 -4.18 14.59
C ALA A 203 12.12 -3.82 15.09
N ASP A 204 12.48 -4.28 16.29
CA ASP A 204 13.81 -4.09 16.88
C ASP A 204 14.89 -4.86 16.10
N GLU A 205 14.59 -6.08 15.62
CA GLU A 205 15.50 -6.88 14.79
C GLU A 205 15.74 -6.23 13.42
N ILE A 206 14.70 -5.62 12.83
CA ILE A 206 14.83 -4.80 11.62
C ILE A 206 15.67 -3.53 11.88
N GLY A 207 15.71 -3.08 13.13
CA GLY A 207 16.36 -1.84 13.56
C GLY A 207 15.50 -0.60 13.28
N ILE A 208 14.17 -0.74 13.33
CA ILE A 208 13.24 0.39 13.19
C ILE A 208 13.31 1.26 14.44
N ASP A 209 13.70 2.52 14.27
CA ASP A 209 13.63 3.54 15.31
C ASP A 209 12.42 4.42 15.05
N TYR A 210 11.34 4.21 15.80
CA TYR A 210 10.10 4.97 15.64
C TYR A 210 10.22 6.48 15.91
N ASN A 211 11.33 6.95 16.49
CA ASN A 211 11.61 8.39 16.58
C ASN A 211 12.14 8.97 15.27
N MET A 212 12.75 8.16 14.41
CA MET A 212 13.50 8.60 13.24
C MET A 212 13.00 8.02 11.92
N ASP A 213 12.28 6.90 11.95
CA ASP A 213 11.96 6.09 10.77
C ASP A 213 10.50 6.22 10.31
N THR A 214 9.76 7.23 10.77
CA THR A 214 8.36 7.48 10.37
C THR A 214 8.15 8.93 9.99
N PHE A 215 7.24 9.22 9.06
CA PHE A 215 6.93 10.59 8.62
C PHE A 215 5.60 11.12 9.14
N ASP A 216 4.85 10.31 9.89
CA ASP A 216 3.51 10.64 10.37
C ASP A 216 3.19 10.10 11.78
N GLY A 217 4.20 9.97 12.64
CA GLY A 217 3.99 9.58 14.03
C GLY A 217 3.62 8.11 14.20
N GLY A 218 4.23 7.23 13.41
CA GLY A 218 4.11 5.78 13.60
C GLY A 218 3.14 5.04 12.69
N LEU A 219 2.45 5.73 11.78
CA LEU A 219 1.51 5.11 10.85
C LEU A 219 2.23 4.57 9.61
N HIS A 220 3.17 5.33 9.03
CA HIS A 220 3.96 4.96 7.85
C HIS A 220 5.46 5.20 8.07
N LEU A 221 6.27 4.26 7.56
CA LEU A 221 7.72 4.40 7.55
C LEU A 221 8.17 5.47 6.55
N ASN A 222 9.12 6.31 6.95
CA ASN A 222 9.86 7.17 6.03
C ASN A 222 10.91 6.37 5.25
N LEU A 223 11.71 7.05 4.44
CA LEU A 223 12.69 6.42 3.56
C LEU A 223 13.69 5.54 4.33
N SER A 224 14.19 6.01 5.47
CA SER A 224 15.11 5.25 6.32
C SER A 224 14.48 3.95 6.82
N GLY A 225 13.29 4.04 7.40
CA GLY A 225 12.53 2.88 7.86
C GLY A 225 12.20 1.90 6.73
N ALA A 226 11.73 2.42 5.59
CA ALA A 226 11.35 1.61 4.43
C ALA A 226 12.55 0.87 3.84
N GLU A 227 13.75 1.47 3.82
CA GLU A 227 14.98 0.80 3.38
C GLU A 227 15.41 -0.31 4.34
N LYS A 228 15.32 -0.08 5.66
CA LYS A 228 15.59 -1.11 6.69
C LYS A 228 14.65 -2.30 6.53
N PHE A 229 13.34 -2.03 6.46
CA PHE A 229 12.31 -3.04 6.21
C PHE A 229 12.54 -3.79 4.90
N SER A 230 12.86 -3.09 3.81
CA SER A 230 13.14 -3.69 2.51
C SER A 230 14.34 -4.62 2.52
N ARG A 231 15.40 -4.28 3.27
CA ARG A 231 16.56 -5.17 3.43
C ARG A 231 16.15 -6.44 4.18
N TYR A 232 15.51 -6.28 5.34
CA TYR A 232 15.09 -7.41 6.16
C TYR A 232 14.14 -8.35 5.42
N PHE A 233 13.06 -7.80 4.85
CA PHE A 233 12.07 -8.62 4.15
C PHE A 233 12.59 -9.17 2.81
N GLY A 234 13.46 -8.43 2.12
CA GLY A 234 14.12 -8.91 0.91
C GLY A 234 14.95 -10.17 1.14
N LYS A 235 15.61 -10.28 2.30
CA LYS A 235 16.30 -11.50 2.72
C LYS A 235 15.34 -12.68 2.83
N ILE A 236 14.19 -12.50 3.50
CA ILE A 236 13.15 -13.54 3.62
C ILE A 236 12.64 -13.97 2.25
N LEU A 237 12.33 -13.02 1.36
CA LEU A 237 11.85 -13.31 0.01
C LEU A 237 12.90 -14.08 -0.82
N SER A 238 14.16 -13.69 -0.71
CA SER A 238 15.25 -14.32 -1.46
C SER A 238 15.61 -15.71 -0.92
N GLU A 239 15.84 -15.84 0.39
CA GLU A 239 16.36 -17.06 1.01
C GLU A 239 15.26 -18.11 1.28
N THR A 240 14.08 -17.68 1.74
CA THR A 240 12.99 -18.59 2.13
C THR A 240 12.05 -18.90 0.97
N TYR A 241 11.72 -17.89 0.16
CA TYR A 241 10.78 -18.06 -0.96
C TYR A 241 11.46 -18.23 -2.32
N GLY A 242 12.79 -18.07 -2.39
CA GLY A 242 13.54 -18.26 -3.62
C GLY A 242 13.17 -17.27 -4.73
N VAL A 243 12.71 -16.06 -4.38
CA VAL A 243 12.37 -15.04 -5.38
C VAL A 243 13.63 -14.70 -6.19
N PRO A 244 13.59 -14.81 -7.53
CA PRO A 244 14.79 -14.78 -8.35
C PRO A 244 15.42 -13.39 -8.42
N ASP A 245 16.76 -13.35 -8.44
CA ASP A 245 17.53 -12.16 -8.77
C ASP A 245 17.46 -11.87 -10.28
N GLN A 246 16.75 -10.81 -10.64
CA GLN A 246 16.52 -10.43 -12.03
C GLN A 246 17.57 -9.44 -12.59
N ARG A 247 18.63 -9.10 -11.83
CA ARG A 247 19.66 -8.14 -12.28
C ARG A 247 20.44 -8.63 -13.50
N THR A 248 20.49 -9.94 -13.72
CA THR A 248 21.14 -10.55 -14.88
C THR A 248 20.27 -10.51 -16.15
N ASN A 249 18.97 -10.24 -16.03
CA ASN A 249 18.07 -10.10 -17.17
C ASN A 249 18.22 -8.70 -17.78
N PRO A 250 18.77 -8.54 -19.01
CA PRO A 250 19.10 -7.23 -19.55
C PRO A 250 17.89 -6.31 -19.76
N LYS A 251 16.72 -6.89 -20.09
CA LYS A 251 15.49 -6.11 -20.30
C LYS A 251 14.95 -5.58 -18.99
N VAL A 252 14.92 -6.42 -17.95
CA VAL A 252 14.48 -6.01 -16.60
C VAL A 252 15.48 -5.03 -16.01
N LYS A 253 16.78 -5.31 -16.10
CA LYS A 253 17.84 -4.45 -15.59
C LYS A 253 17.74 -3.04 -16.16
N LYS A 254 17.57 -2.89 -17.48
CA LYS A 254 17.42 -1.56 -18.11
C LYS A 254 16.27 -0.76 -17.50
N ILE A 255 15.10 -1.37 -17.33
CA ILE A 255 13.91 -0.72 -16.74
C ILE A 255 14.19 -0.32 -15.29
N TRP A 256 14.85 -1.18 -14.52
CA TRP A 256 15.11 -0.92 -13.10
C TRP A 256 16.27 0.03 -12.85
N ASP A 257 17.26 0.11 -13.74
CA ASP A 257 18.32 1.13 -13.67
C ASP A 257 17.73 2.54 -13.79
N GLU A 258 16.74 2.74 -14.68
CA GLU A 258 16.00 4.01 -14.79
C GLU A 258 15.23 4.32 -13.49
N LYS A 259 14.63 3.30 -12.85
CA LYS A 259 13.92 3.46 -11.57
C LYS A 259 14.86 3.76 -10.41
N VAL A 260 16.06 3.17 -10.39
CA VAL A 260 17.11 3.47 -9.41
C VAL A 260 17.58 4.91 -9.58
N LYS A 261 17.81 5.37 -10.82
CA LYS A 261 18.15 6.77 -11.06
C LYS A 261 17.06 7.70 -10.51
N PHE A 262 15.79 7.44 -10.86
CA PHE A 262 14.66 8.23 -10.39
C PHE A 262 14.55 8.23 -8.85
N TYR A 263 14.82 7.10 -8.19
CA TYR A 263 14.86 6.99 -6.72
C TYR A 263 15.88 7.95 -6.10
N TYR A 264 17.11 7.95 -6.61
CA TYR A 264 18.16 8.82 -6.06
C TYR A 264 17.97 10.29 -6.44
N ASP A 265 17.43 10.58 -7.64
CA ASP A 265 17.08 11.94 -8.03
C ASP A 265 16.02 12.53 -7.08
N MET A 266 14.93 11.78 -6.80
CA MET A 266 13.87 12.23 -5.88
C MET A 266 14.39 12.36 -4.44
N LYS A 267 15.21 11.41 -3.97
CA LYS A 267 15.84 11.50 -2.64
C LYS A 267 16.65 12.78 -2.50
N ALA A 268 17.54 13.07 -3.47
CA ALA A 268 18.38 14.26 -3.45
C ALA A 268 17.55 15.55 -3.51
N ASP A 269 16.44 15.55 -4.24
CA ASP A 269 15.54 16.71 -4.30
C ASP A 269 14.81 16.93 -2.98
N GLN A 270 14.29 15.87 -2.34
CA GLN A 270 13.70 16.00 -1.01
C GLN A 270 14.74 16.45 0.03
N GLU A 271 15.98 15.95 -0.02
CA GLU A 271 17.07 16.37 0.88
C GLU A 271 17.38 17.86 0.70
N ARG A 272 17.37 18.35 -0.53
CA ARG A 272 17.48 19.78 -0.85
C ARG A 272 16.32 20.59 -0.26
N GLU A 273 15.07 20.16 -0.45
CA GLU A 273 13.90 20.86 0.12
C GLU A 273 13.95 20.91 1.65
N MET A 274 14.34 19.83 2.31
CA MET A 274 14.53 19.81 3.77
C MET A 274 15.62 20.79 4.21
N ALA A 275 16.73 20.90 3.47
CA ALA A 275 17.80 21.83 3.78
C ALA A 275 17.42 23.30 3.52
N GLU A 276 16.63 23.57 2.47
CA GLU A 276 16.25 24.92 2.05
C GLU A 276 15.05 25.47 2.82
N PHE A 277 14.03 24.64 3.07
CA PHE A 277 12.75 25.05 3.62
C PHE A 277 12.45 24.46 5.01
N GLY A 278 13.15 23.40 5.42
CA GLY A 278 12.85 22.65 6.65
C GLY A 278 11.65 21.70 6.54
N TYR A 279 11.01 21.60 5.37
CA TYR A 279 9.89 20.71 5.08
C TYR A 279 9.84 20.37 3.58
N LEU A 280 9.11 19.32 3.21
CA LEU A 280 8.92 18.93 1.81
C LEU A 280 7.79 19.73 1.16
N LYS A 281 8.17 20.79 0.45
CA LYS A 281 7.25 21.71 -0.22
C LYS A 281 6.56 21.05 -1.41
N SER A 282 7.28 20.29 -2.23
CA SER A 282 6.73 19.67 -3.43
C SER A 282 6.08 18.31 -3.21
N TYR A 283 6.20 17.73 -2.01
CA TYR A 283 5.77 16.35 -1.71
C TYR A 283 4.66 16.25 -0.65
N GLY A 284 3.90 17.34 -0.46
CA GLY A 284 2.68 17.35 0.34
C GLY A 284 2.86 17.37 1.86
N ALA A 285 4.08 17.58 2.38
CA ALA A 285 4.32 17.65 3.82
C ALA A 285 3.68 18.89 4.47
N GLN A 286 3.54 20.00 3.73
CA GLN A 286 2.89 21.22 4.24
C GLN A 286 1.41 21.01 4.61
N ALA A 287 0.68 20.16 3.88
CA ALA A 287 -0.72 19.87 4.17
C ALA A 287 -0.90 19.13 5.51
N GLN A 288 0.07 18.31 5.91
CA GLN A 288 0.03 17.58 7.18
C GLN A 288 0.33 18.48 8.39
N GLN A 289 1.03 19.60 8.22
CA GLN A 289 1.27 20.58 9.29
C GLN A 289 0.02 21.46 9.53
N LEU A 290 -0.74 21.76 8.48
CA LEU A 290 -1.93 22.62 8.53
C LEU A 290 -3.20 21.90 9.03
N GLU A 291 -3.27 20.56 8.95
CA GLU A 291 -4.35 19.79 9.57
C GLU A 291 -4.24 19.74 11.12
N GLU A 292 -3.16 20.27 11.70
CA GLU A 292 -2.86 20.24 13.13
C GLU A 292 -2.94 21.61 13.84
N GLU A 293 -3.24 22.70 13.13
CA GLU A 293 -3.60 24.02 13.70
C GLU A 293 -5.13 24.22 13.77
#